data_AF-A0A4U2E069-F1
#
_entry.id   AF-A0A4U2E069-F1
#
_cell.length_a   1.000
_cell.length_b   1.000
_cell.length_c   1.000
_cell.angle_alpha   90.00
_cell.angle_beta   90.00
_cell.angle_gamma   90.00
#
_symmetry.space_group_name_H-M   'P 1'
#
loop_
_entity.id
_entity.type
_entity.pdbx_description
1 polymer ?
#
loop_
_entity_poly.entity_id
_entity_poly.type
_entity_poly.pdbx_seq_one_letter_code
_entity_poly.pdbx_strand_id
1 'polypeptide(L)' 'EQSSASGRMNHYEKGRHVPDIGTLERMAEELDVPLNYFFCRSELSAELACAIDKMSDEEKAVLLEKLASQ' A
#
# COMPACT_ATOMS: atom_id res chain seq x y z
N GLU A 1 -0.79 -4.93 27.76
CA GLU A 1 0.01 -5.29 26.56
C GLU A 1 -0.01 -4.26 25.42
N GLN A 2 -0.34 -2.98 25.65
CA GLN A 2 -0.24 -1.94 24.60
C GLN A 2 1.21 -1.48 24.31
N SER A 3 2.11 -1.67 25.28
CA SER A 3 3.53 -1.29 25.17
C SER A 3 4.30 -2.12 24.13
N SER A 4 3.89 -3.36 23.84
CA SER A 4 4.56 -4.20 22.83
C SER A 4 4.12 -3.89 21.40
N ALA A 5 2.87 -3.43 21.21
CA ALA A 5 2.36 -3.01 19.91
C ALA A 5 3.04 -1.71 19.44
N SER A 6 3.21 -0.72 20.33
CA SER A 6 3.96 0.50 20.02
C SER A 6 5.43 0.21 19.74
N GLY A 7 6.02 -0.78 20.44
CA GLY A 7 7.36 -1.27 20.17
C GLY A 7 7.54 -1.76 18.74
N ARG A 8 6.65 -2.66 18.27
CA ARG A 8 6.71 -3.21 16.90
C ARG A 8 6.55 -2.12 15.84
N MET A 9 5.56 -1.23 15.98
CA MET A 9 5.37 -0.12 15.04
C MET A 9 6.60 0.80 14.96
N ASN A 10 7.18 1.16 16.10
CA ASN A 10 8.40 1.97 16.15
C ASN A 10 9.63 1.24 15.55
N HIS A 11 9.64 -0.10 15.50
CA HIS A 11 10.66 -0.82 14.76
C HIS A 11 10.44 -0.77 13.25
N TYR A 12 9.19 -0.84 12.80
CA TYR A 12 8.82 -0.75 11.39
C TYR A 12 9.10 0.65 10.83
N GLU A 13 8.65 1.69 11.53
CA GLU A 13 8.84 3.10 11.14
C GLU A 13 10.32 3.50 11.03
N LYS A 14 11.18 2.90 11.87
CA LYS A 14 12.64 3.13 11.86
C LYS A 14 13.40 2.18 10.94
N GLY A 15 12.71 1.30 10.22
CA GLY A 15 13.31 0.33 9.31
C GLY A 15 14.19 -0.73 10.00
N ARG A 16 14.01 -0.96 11.30
CA ARG A 16 14.77 -1.97 12.06
C ARG A 16 14.26 -3.39 11.83
N HIS A 17 12.98 -3.52 11.56
CA HIS A 17 12.33 -4.75 11.13
C HIS A 17 11.42 -4.44 9.96
N VAL A 18 11.34 -5.38 9.03
CA VAL A 18 10.35 -5.33 7.94
C VAL A 18 9.17 -6.18 8.39
N PRO A 19 7.93 -5.65 8.39
CA PRO A 19 6.76 -6.47 8.67
C PRO A 19 6.64 -7.60 7.64
N ASP A 20 6.13 -8.75 8.06
CA ASP A 20 5.75 -9.80 7.12
C ASP A 20 4.52 -9.39 6.28
N ILE A 21 4.25 -10.13 5.21
CA ILE A 21 3.13 -9.83 4.30
C ILE A 21 1.79 -9.82 5.06
N GLY A 22 1.53 -10.79 5.95
CA GLY A 22 0.27 -10.84 6.70
C GLY A 22 0.10 -9.67 7.69
N THR A 23 1.20 -9.06 8.15
CA THR A 23 1.16 -7.83 8.93
C THR A 23 0.89 -6.62 8.04
N LEU A 24 1.52 -6.55 6.86
CA LEU A 24 1.26 -5.50 5.88
C LEU A 24 -0.18 -5.54 5.36
N GLU A 25 -0.76 -6.73 5.13
CA GLU A 25 -2.16 -6.90 4.71
C GLU A 25 -3.12 -6.32 5.75
N ARG A 26 -2.92 -6.64 7.03
CA ARG A 26 -3.73 -6.06 8.13
C ARG A 26 -3.56 -4.55 8.24
N MET A 27 -2.35 -4.04 8.03
CA MET A 27 -2.12 -2.59 8.00
C MET A 27 -2.82 -1.92 6.82
N ALA A 28 -2.79 -2.55 5.64
CA ALA A 28 -3.47 -2.09 4.43
C ALA A 28 -4.98 -1.99 4.65
N GLU A 29 -5.58 -3.04 5.22
CA GLU A 29 -7.01 -3.09 5.56
C GLU A 29 -7.41 -1.98 6.54
N GLU A 30 -6.64 -1.79 7.63
CA GLU A 30 -6.93 -0.76 8.63
C GLU A 30 -6.69 0.67 8.11
N LEU A 31 -5.83 0.86 7.11
CA LEU A 31 -5.52 2.16 6.52
C LEU A 31 -6.33 2.46 5.24
N ASP A 32 -7.16 1.54 4.77
CA ASP A 32 -7.91 1.63 3.51
C ASP A 32 -7.00 1.96 2.30
N VAL A 33 -5.86 1.27 2.21
CA VAL A 33 -4.89 1.39 1.11
C VAL A 33 -4.52 0.02 0.56
N PRO A 34 -4.18 -0.09 -0.75
CA PRO A 34 -3.75 -1.37 -1.30
C PRO A 34 -2.37 -1.78 -0.78
N LEU A 35 -2.10 -3.09 -0.69
CA LEU A 35 -0.83 -3.62 -0.19
C LEU A 35 0.40 -3.05 -0.91
N ASN A 36 0.29 -2.81 -2.22
CA ASN A 36 1.39 -2.26 -3.01
C ASN A 36 1.77 -0.81 -2.62
N TYR A 37 0.91 -0.09 -1.91
CA TYR A 37 1.18 1.25 -1.36
C TYR A 37 2.46 1.28 -0.50
N PHE A 38 2.66 0.27 0.36
CA PHE A 38 3.83 0.21 1.25
C PHE A 38 5.17 0.03 0.53
N PHE A 39 5.15 -0.30 -0.76
CA PHE A 39 6.34 -0.52 -1.57
C PHE A 39 6.61 0.64 -2.56
N CYS A 40 5.73 1.66 -2.60
CA CYS A 40 5.94 2.83 -3.42
C CYS A 40 7.06 3.72 -2.86
N ARG A 41 8.02 4.11 -3.72
CA ARG A 41 9.14 4.99 -3.33
C ARG A 41 8.82 6.48 -3.45
N SER A 42 7.81 6.84 -4.24
CA SER A 42 7.36 8.22 -4.42
C SER A 42 5.91 8.34 -3.98
N GLU A 43 5.57 9.51 -3.45
CA GLU A 43 4.20 9.88 -3.08
C GLU A 43 3.25 9.73 -4.27
N LEU A 44 3.67 10.18 -5.46
CA LEU A 44 2.88 10.04 -6.68
C LEU A 44 2.56 8.58 -7.03
N SER A 45 3.52 7.65 -6.90
CA SER A 45 3.23 6.23 -7.16
C SER A 45 2.28 5.64 -6.12
N ALA A 46 2.37 6.09 -4.87
CA ALA A 46 1.51 5.65 -3.78
C ALA A 46 0.07 6.15 -3.98
N GLU A 47 -0.09 7.42 -4.36
CA GLU A 47 -1.38 8.02 -4.72
C GLU A 47 -2.00 7.30 -5.93
N LEU A 48 -1.21 7.00 -6.96
CA LEU A 48 -1.67 6.23 -8.12
C LEU A 48 -2.12 4.83 -7.72
N ALA A 49 -1.40 4.15 -6.85
CA ALA A 49 -1.80 2.83 -6.35
C ALA A 49 -3.17 2.90 -5.67
N CYS A 50 -3.38 3.87 -4.77
CA CYS A 50 -4.67 4.08 -4.10
C CYS A 50 -5.79 4.47 -5.08
N ALA A 51 -5.51 5.31 -6.08
CA ALA A 51 -6.49 5.71 -7.08
C ALA A 51 -6.91 4.51 -7.95
N ILE A 52 -5.95 3.71 -8.39
CA ILE A 52 -6.21 2.50 -9.18
C ILE A 52 -7.00 1.49 -8.38
N ASP A 53 -6.69 1.28 -7.09
CA ASP A 53 -7.39 0.31 -6.25
C ASP A 53 -8.90 0.55 -6.19
N LYS A 54 -9.30 1.84 -6.13
CA LYS A 54 -10.70 2.29 -6.08
C LYS A 54 -11.46 2.19 -7.40
N MET A 55 -10.77 1.93 -8.51
CA MET A 55 -11.39 1.81 -9.83
C MET A 55 -12.02 0.43 -10.03
N SER A 56 -13.09 0.38 -10.82
CA SER A 56 -13.64 -0.89 -11.30
C SER A 56 -12.68 -1.58 -12.26
N ASP A 57 -12.88 -2.88 -12.51
CA ASP A 57 -12.02 -3.63 -13.43
C ASP A 57 -12.14 -3.10 -14.87
N GLU A 58 -13.31 -2.60 -15.27
CA GLU A 58 -13.51 -1.95 -16.57
C GLU A 58 -12.73 -0.63 -16.68
N GLU A 59 -12.76 0.19 -15.63
CA GLU A 59 -12.01 1.44 -15.58
C GLU A 59 -10.50 1.20 -15.62
N LYS A 60 -10.03 0.17 -14.88
CA LYS A 60 -8.63 -0.28 -14.91
C LYS A 60 -8.21 -0.74 -16.30
N ALA A 61 -9.06 -1.50 -16.99
CA ALA A 61 -8.79 -1.96 -18.36
C ALA A 61 -8.66 -0.78 -19.34
N VAL A 62 -9.57 0.20 -19.27
CA VAL A 62 -9.51 1.42 -20.09
C VAL A 62 -8.25 2.24 -19.81
N LEU A 63 -7.86 2.36 -18.53
CA LEU A 63 -6.62 3.04 -18.16
C LEU A 63 -5.40 2.31 -18.72
N LEU A 64 -5.36 0.98 -18.61
CA LEU A 64 -4.27 0.16 -19.12
C LEU A 64 -4.10 0.32 -20.63
N GLU A 65 -5.20 0.34 -21.39
CA GLU A 65 -5.19 0.57 -22.83
C GLU A 65 -4.61 1.95 -23.18
N LYS A 66 -5.04 3.00 -22.46
CA LYS A 66 -4.53 4.37 -22.65
C LYS A 66 -3.03 4.50 -22.37
N LEU A 67 -2.52 3.78 -21.38
CA LEU A 67 -1.10 3.81 -21.03
C LEU A 67 -0.24 2.96 -21.98
N ALA A 68 -0.78 1.85 -22.48
CA ALA A 68 -0.08 0.96 -23.42
C ALA A 68 -0.01 1.52 -24.85
N SER A 69 -0.82 2.53 -25.17
CA SER A 69 -0.87 3.20 -26.48
C SER A 69 -0.04 4.49 -26.55
N GLN A 70 0.69 4.83 -25.48
CA GLN A 70 1.71 5.90 -25.48
C GLN A 70 3.07 5.38 -25.94
#